data_AF-A0A9D5NLW6-F1
#
_entry.id   AF-A0A9D5NLW6-F1
#
_cell.length_a   1.000
_cell.length_b   1.000
_cell.length_c   1.000
_cell.angle_alpha   90.00
_cell.angle_beta   90.00
_cell.angle_gamma   90.00
#
_symmetry.space_group_name_H-M   'P 1'
#
loop_
_entity.id
_entity.type
_entity.pdbx_description
1 polymer ?
#
loop_
_entity_poly.entity_id
_entity_poly.type
_entity_poly.pdbx_seq_one_letter_code
_entity_poly.pdbx_strand_id
1 'polypeptide(L)'
;MKYIKQHKCMLISIIIGIIISPIIYLIFINTIKLTEFEIINFNQNIDEYQNFNKLSWTKSINAEKYQVIVYDENLKILKVLETKDTNIYLNNISATNNKKIYININAIDSVKNKKIISNKNYSIIWKAPTLDINDNMIIYNNNDLDINVLYKENLIGYYYELLKDDTLIYKGDIFNNKFSIPKEYISTLFGKYELRLCKNIDDVKMIVSRRTINISVPNISNIEMIYPKNNSKIEWDDFKIEFTGGDNAVNYYLTLTNSNGKKILDNKKINDKNYEVLINKLKENKKYTLEIMASNPLDKSVSKVKKIRFETLNKSKTKNVESNTPNGNVTWGKLIALTSQTKDAQIYYTIDGSEPSTNSTLYKEPIKINSRIIIKAIAVRKNMNNSEVTEFKYSPIAYGMGSSNSWAPIALYNEGYLPIRYYNQRTGGYSYNTYGPVNNDWDSGFPATIASHGCGPTALATVISTLTEKDINPATITDWACKNEYCTPTGTLGKLMEVYPKKYQLSVQYVTKDGSDRVKETLKTQESLVIASMGKGTFTSTAHYIVLRGITEDNKVLIADPNSLEKSKEFWDFDLILKEVKEPYFYIISK
;
A
#
# COMPACT_ATOMS: atom_id res chain seq x y z
N MET A 1 135.18 23.14 1.21
CA MET A 1 133.94 23.29 2.02
C MET A 1 132.96 24.38 1.54
N LYS A 2 133.25 25.18 0.48
CA LYS A 2 132.31 26.21 -0.04
C LYS A 2 131.39 25.75 -1.19
N TYR A 3 131.76 24.71 -1.96
CA TYR A 3 131.00 24.28 -3.15
C TYR A 3 129.74 23.45 -2.86
N ILE A 4 129.65 22.78 -1.70
CA ILE A 4 128.50 21.92 -1.34
C ILE A 4 127.32 22.72 -0.75
N LYS A 5 127.57 23.95 -0.29
CA LYS A 5 126.52 24.80 0.33
C LYS A 5 125.61 25.47 -0.70
N GLN A 6 126.12 25.78 -1.89
CA GLN A 6 125.38 26.52 -2.92
C GLN A 6 124.41 25.63 -3.72
N HIS A 7 124.79 24.38 -4.01
CA HIS A 7 123.92 23.42 -4.69
C HIS A 7 122.80 22.84 -3.81
N LYS A 8 123.01 22.74 -2.49
CA LYS A 8 121.92 22.37 -1.55
C LYS A 8 120.82 23.42 -1.50
N CYS A 9 121.16 24.71 -1.53
CA CYS A 9 120.13 25.77 -1.59
C CYS A 9 119.35 25.75 -2.92
N MET A 10 120.00 25.48 -4.05
CA MET A 10 119.33 25.47 -5.36
C MET A 10 118.40 24.25 -5.53
N LEU A 11 118.80 23.07 -5.07
CA LEU A 11 117.92 21.88 -5.05
C LEU A 11 116.74 22.03 -4.09
N ILE A 12 116.95 22.61 -2.90
CA ILE A 12 115.88 22.90 -1.94
C ILE A 12 114.89 23.91 -2.54
N SER A 13 115.35 24.92 -3.27
CA SER A 13 114.47 25.91 -3.93
C SER A 13 113.60 25.30 -5.03
N ILE A 14 114.15 24.37 -5.81
CA ILE A 14 113.43 23.69 -6.90
C ILE A 14 112.43 22.65 -6.34
N ILE A 15 112.81 21.92 -5.29
CA ILE A 15 111.91 20.97 -4.61
C ILE A 15 110.77 21.71 -3.89
N ILE A 16 111.05 22.87 -3.28
CA ILE A 16 110.02 23.74 -2.70
C ILE A 16 109.07 24.26 -3.80
N GLY A 17 109.56 24.67 -4.97
CA GLY A 17 108.69 25.09 -6.09
C GLY A 17 107.80 23.98 -6.67
N ILE A 18 108.32 22.75 -6.78
CA ILE A 18 107.60 21.59 -7.34
C ILE A 18 106.60 20.99 -6.34
N ILE A 19 106.81 21.14 -5.03
CA ILE A 19 105.88 20.68 -3.99
C ILE A 19 104.86 21.77 -3.63
N ILE A 20 105.25 23.04 -3.62
CA ILE A 20 104.35 24.15 -3.31
C ILE A 20 103.39 24.44 -4.47
N SER A 21 103.76 24.23 -5.73
CA SER A 21 102.84 24.49 -6.86
C SER A 21 101.60 23.56 -6.88
N PRO A 22 101.71 22.23 -6.70
CA PRO A 22 100.56 21.35 -6.53
C PRO A 22 99.81 21.58 -5.22
N ILE A 23 100.50 21.90 -4.12
CA ILE A 23 99.85 22.19 -2.83
C ILE A 23 99.11 23.53 -2.87
N ILE A 24 99.64 24.57 -3.50
CA ILE A 24 98.93 25.83 -3.75
C ILE A 24 97.79 25.60 -4.73
N TYR A 25 97.94 24.75 -5.74
CA TYR A 25 96.86 24.39 -6.67
C TYR A 25 95.76 23.57 -5.98
N LEU A 26 96.11 22.62 -5.10
CA LEU A 26 95.19 21.88 -4.24
C LEU A 26 94.55 22.77 -3.17
N ILE A 27 95.27 23.74 -2.62
CA ILE A 27 94.74 24.76 -1.70
C ILE A 27 93.84 25.73 -2.47
N PHE A 28 94.16 26.14 -3.70
CA PHE A 28 93.31 27.00 -4.54
C PHE A 28 92.03 26.26 -4.94
N ILE A 29 92.11 24.99 -5.34
CA ILE A 29 90.93 24.16 -5.64
C ILE A 29 90.10 23.87 -4.37
N ASN A 30 90.73 23.81 -3.19
CA ASN A 30 90.04 23.67 -1.91
C ASN A 30 89.51 24.96 -1.27
N THR A 31 89.92 26.16 -1.73
CA THR A 31 89.55 27.43 -1.07
C THR A 31 88.50 28.26 -1.81
N ILE A 32 88.15 27.98 -3.07
CA ILE A 32 87.06 28.70 -3.73
C ILE A 32 85.73 28.22 -3.15
N LYS A 33 85.18 29.02 -2.24
CA LYS A 33 83.87 28.85 -1.59
C LYS A 33 82.79 29.49 -2.46
N LEU A 34 81.56 29.01 -2.33
CA LEU A 34 80.39 29.75 -2.80
C LEU A 34 80.48 31.20 -2.30
N THR A 35 80.21 32.17 -3.16
CA THR A 35 80.17 33.58 -2.76
C THR A 35 78.74 34.03 -2.50
N GLU A 36 78.61 35.06 -1.70
CA GLU A 36 77.36 35.77 -1.51
C GLU A 36 76.84 36.30 -2.86
N PHE A 37 75.51 36.38 -2.96
CA PHE A 37 74.81 36.86 -4.14
C PHE A 37 73.49 37.52 -3.71
N GLU A 38 72.95 38.38 -4.59
CA GLU A 38 71.77 39.18 -4.30
C GLU A 38 70.70 39.01 -5.37
N ILE A 39 69.43 39.06 -4.94
CA ILE A 39 68.30 39.14 -5.86
C ILE A 39 68.29 40.54 -6.48
N ILE A 40 68.33 40.60 -7.81
CA ILE A 40 68.35 41.84 -8.59
C ILE A 40 66.95 42.43 -8.63
N ASN A 41 65.99 41.64 -9.13
CA ASN A 41 64.60 42.07 -9.27
C ASN A 41 63.65 40.88 -9.37
N PHE A 42 62.37 41.17 -9.14
CA PHE A 42 61.26 40.29 -9.49
C PHE A 42 60.25 41.09 -10.32
N ASN A 43 60.32 40.92 -11.64
CA ASN A 43 59.44 41.60 -12.58
C ASN A 43 58.15 40.79 -12.74
N GLN A 44 57.03 41.32 -12.23
CA GLN A 44 55.70 40.71 -12.35
C GLN A 44 54.94 41.14 -13.61
N ASN A 45 55.54 41.99 -14.44
CA ASN A 45 55.01 42.35 -15.76
C ASN A 45 55.44 41.31 -16.80
N ILE A 46 54.76 41.35 -17.95
CA ILE A 46 55.11 40.57 -19.13
C ILE A 46 56.42 41.12 -19.72
N ASP A 47 57.37 40.23 -20.03
CA ASP A 47 58.62 40.55 -20.70
C ASP A 47 58.55 40.36 -22.22
N GLU A 48 59.63 40.70 -22.93
CA GLU A 48 59.74 40.62 -24.38
C GLU A 48 59.55 39.20 -24.96
N TYR A 49 59.65 38.17 -24.12
CA TYR A 49 59.43 36.77 -24.48
C TYR A 49 58.05 36.26 -24.05
N GLN A 50 57.12 37.17 -23.75
CA GLN A 50 55.77 36.86 -23.29
C GLN A 50 55.73 36.04 -21.99
N ASN A 51 56.74 36.18 -21.12
CA ASN A 51 56.74 35.57 -19.80
C ASN A 51 56.54 36.63 -18.71
N PHE A 52 55.98 36.25 -17.57
CA PHE A 52 55.79 37.13 -16.42
C PHE A 52 56.41 36.51 -15.17
N ASN A 53 56.51 37.28 -14.09
CA ASN A 53 57.12 36.84 -12.84
C ASN A 53 58.57 36.37 -13.04
N LYS A 54 59.37 37.16 -13.76
CA LYS A 54 60.80 36.90 -13.93
C LYS A 54 61.55 37.32 -12.68
N LEU A 55 62.13 36.33 -11.99
CA LEU A 55 63.03 36.54 -10.86
C LEU A 55 64.47 36.44 -11.37
N SER A 56 65.31 37.44 -11.04
CA SER A 56 66.72 37.46 -11.43
C SER A 56 67.63 37.76 -10.24
N TRP A 57 68.83 37.18 -10.22
CA TRP A 57 69.84 37.38 -9.17
C TRP A 57 71.25 37.42 -9.75
N THR A 58 72.22 37.87 -8.96
CA THR A 58 73.64 37.85 -9.34
C THR A 58 74.21 36.44 -9.22
N LYS A 59 75.20 36.10 -10.05
CA LYS A 59 75.84 34.77 -10.02
C LYS A 59 76.69 34.59 -8.77
N SER A 60 76.43 33.54 -8.01
CA SER A 60 77.35 33.04 -6.97
C SER A 60 78.49 32.24 -7.60
N ILE A 61 79.73 32.53 -7.23
CA ILE A 61 80.92 31.82 -7.74
C ILE A 61 80.84 30.35 -7.32
N ASN A 62 81.15 29.43 -8.25
CA ASN A 62 81.07 27.97 -8.07
C ASN A 62 79.68 27.39 -7.75
N ALA A 63 78.59 28.15 -7.93
CA ALA A 63 77.26 27.56 -7.89
C ALA A 63 77.01 26.70 -9.14
N GLU A 64 76.64 25.44 -8.95
CA GLU A 64 76.26 24.52 -10.04
C GLU A 64 74.77 24.62 -10.36
N LYS A 65 73.96 24.91 -9.35
CA LYS A 65 72.53 25.17 -9.47
C LYS A 65 72.02 26.09 -8.35
N TYR A 66 70.82 26.60 -8.56
CA TYR A 66 70.07 27.38 -7.59
C TYR A 66 68.77 26.66 -7.26
N GLN A 67 68.42 26.64 -5.98
CA GLN A 67 67.11 26.22 -5.50
C GLN A 67 66.33 27.44 -5.01
N VAL A 68 65.21 27.72 -5.67
CA VAL A 68 64.30 28.82 -5.34
C VAL A 68 63.13 28.27 -4.54
N ILE A 69 62.93 28.79 -3.33
CA ILE A 69 61.83 28.42 -2.45
C ILE A 69 60.96 29.65 -2.24
N VAL A 70 59.68 29.54 -2.59
CA VAL A 70 58.68 30.60 -2.44
C VAL A 70 57.76 30.26 -1.29
N TYR A 71 57.50 31.22 -0.41
CA TYR A 71 56.63 31.10 0.74
C TYR A 71 55.48 32.11 0.69
N ASP A 72 54.35 31.77 1.30
CA ASP A 72 53.26 32.72 1.55
C ASP A 72 53.53 33.63 2.75
N GLU A 73 52.57 34.50 3.08
CA GLU A 73 52.66 35.43 4.20
C GLU A 73 52.84 34.74 5.58
N ASN A 74 52.44 33.46 5.68
CA ASN A 74 52.52 32.62 6.88
C ASN A 74 53.74 31.68 6.86
N LEU A 75 54.68 31.88 5.93
CA LEU A 75 55.88 31.05 5.75
C LEU A 75 55.60 29.59 5.34
N LYS A 76 54.42 29.30 4.78
CA LYS A 76 54.14 28.01 4.13
C LYS A 76 54.79 27.99 2.75
N ILE A 77 55.51 26.92 2.44
CA ILE A 77 56.13 26.73 1.11
C ILE A 77 55.02 26.65 0.05
N LEU A 78 55.03 27.59 -0.88
CA LEU A 78 54.16 27.62 -2.05
C LEU A 78 54.77 26.85 -3.23
N LYS A 79 56.10 26.94 -3.40
CA LYS A 79 56.81 26.27 -4.50
C LYS A 79 58.30 26.11 -4.23
N VAL A 80 58.87 25.02 -4.76
CA VAL A 80 60.32 24.80 -4.83
C VAL A 80 60.68 24.55 -6.29
N LEU A 81 61.68 25.26 -6.79
CA LEU A 81 62.19 25.14 -8.16
C LEU A 81 63.71 25.02 -8.14
N GLU A 82 64.28 24.38 -9.16
CA GLU A 82 65.72 24.37 -9.39
C GLU A 82 66.03 24.91 -10.78
N THR A 83 67.12 25.65 -10.91
CA THR A 83 67.64 26.13 -12.20
C THR A 83 69.16 26.22 -12.15
N LYS A 84 69.81 26.13 -13.31
CA LYS A 84 71.25 26.42 -13.46
C LYS A 84 71.51 27.89 -13.80
N ASP A 85 70.47 28.58 -14.27
CA ASP A 85 70.55 29.98 -14.66
C ASP A 85 70.40 30.90 -13.45
N THR A 86 70.77 32.16 -13.62
CA THR A 86 70.61 33.20 -12.58
C THR A 86 69.27 33.95 -12.69
N ASN A 87 68.32 33.34 -13.41
CA ASN A 87 66.95 33.81 -13.49
C ASN A 87 65.99 32.62 -13.62
N ILE A 88 64.73 32.84 -13.24
CA ILE A 88 63.65 31.86 -13.39
C ILE A 88 62.30 32.57 -13.48
N TYR A 89 61.36 31.99 -14.23
CA TYR A 89 59.97 32.44 -14.23
C TYR A 89 59.17 31.72 -13.15
N LEU A 90 58.63 32.50 -12.22
CA LEU A 90 57.78 32.04 -11.13
C LEU A 90 56.32 31.92 -11.60
N ASN A 91 56.08 31.07 -12.59
CA ASN A 91 54.75 30.74 -13.08
C ASN A 91 54.13 29.64 -12.21
N ASN A 92 52.80 29.54 -12.19
CA ASN A 92 52.07 28.47 -11.49
C ASN A 92 52.38 28.41 -9.99
N ILE A 93 52.32 29.55 -9.31
CA ILE A 93 52.45 29.64 -7.85
C ILE A 93 51.08 29.90 -7.26
N SER A 94 50.73 29.19 -6.18
CA SER A 94 49.46 29.36 -5.48
C SER A 94 49.40 30.60 -4.59
N ALA A 95 50.11 31.67 -4.95
CA ALA A 95 50.10 32.93 -4.22
C ALA A 95 48.77 33.69 -4.41
N THR A 96 48.40 34.49 -3.41
CA THR A 96 47.16 35.26 -3.39
C THR A 96 47.42 36.70 -3.83
N ASN A 97 46.61 37.21 -4.76
CA ASN A 97 46.69 38.59 -5.22
C ASN A 97 46.69 39.58 -4.04
N ASN A 98 47.56 40.58 -4.13
CA ASN A 98 47.75 41.64 -3.14
C ASN A 98 48.24 41.13 -1.75
N LYS A 99 48.72 39.88 -1.65
CA LYS A 99 49.39 39.33 -0.47
C LYS A 99 50.90 39.30 -0.65
N LYS A 100 51.62 39.35 0.47
CA LYS A 100 53.08 39.30 0.49
C LYS A 100 53.55 37.86 0.30
N ILE A 101 54.52 37.65 -0.57
CA ILE A 101 55.28 36.40 -0.67
C ILE A 101 56.73 36.63 -0.27
N TYR A 102 57.38 35.56 0.18
CA TYR A 102 58.81 35.56 0.48
C TYR A 102 59.53 34.60 -0.48
N ILE A 103 60.70 35.00 -0.95
CA ILE A 103 61.49 34.23 -1.91
C ILE A 103 62.88 34.05 -1.31
N ASN A 104 63.27 32.79 -1.13
CA ASN A 104 64.62 32.41 -0.73
C ASN A 104 65.30 31.69 -1.90
N ILE A 105 66.52 32.11 -2.23
CA ILE A 105 67.33 31.45 -3.26
C ILE A 105 68.57 30.88 -2.59
N ASN A 106 68.84 29.62 -2.92
CA ASN A 106 69.96 28.86 -2.39
C ASN A 106 70.90 28.51 -3.53
N ALA A 107 72.13 29.03 -3.51
CA ALA A 107 73.19 28.55 -4.39
C ALA A 107 73.72 27.21 -3.84
N ILE A 108 73.83 26.21 -4.71
CA ILE A 108 74.24 24.84 -4.35
C ILE A 108 75.49 24.46 -5.14
N ASP A 109 76.51 24.01 -4.42
CA ASP A 109 77.67 23.30 -4.93
C ASP A 109 77.47 21.81 -4.65
N SER A 110 77.09 21.04 -5.68
CA SER A 110 76.79 19.60 -5.54
C SER A 110 78.02 18.78 -5.22
N VAL A 111 79.21 19.26 -5.59
CA VAL A 111 80.49 18.55 -5.43
C VAL A 111 80.95 18.60 -3.97
N LYS A 112 80.68 19.70 -3.26
CA LYS A 112 81.09 19.89 -1.85
C LYS A 112 79.92 19.84 -0.85
N ASN A 113 78.69 19.59 -1.32
CA ASN A 113 77.44 19.61 -0.55
C ASN A 113 77.26 20.90 0.29
N LYS A 114 77.73 22.04 -0.24
CA LYS A 114 77.66 23.35 0.41
C LYS A 114 76.52 24.16 -0.17
N LYS A 115 75.87 24.94 0.70
CA LYS A 115 74.73 25.79 0.36
C LYS A 115 74.94 27.18 0.96
N ILE A 116 74.77 28.22 0.15
CA ILE A 116 74.71 29.62 0.60
C ILE A 116 73.36 30.20 0.18
N ILE A 117 72.74 30.92 1.10
CA ILE A 117 71.45 31.59 0.90
C ILE A 117 71.73 33.03 0.45
N SER A 118 70.89 33.57 -0.43
CA SER A 118 70.95 34.98 -0.81
C SER A 118 70.91 35.88 0.42
N ASN A 119 71.78 36.90 0.47
CA ASN A 119 71.99 37.75 1.66
C ASN A 119 70.77 38.56 2.14
N LYS A 120 69.73 38.67 1.32
CA LYS A 120 68.53 39.46 1.61
C LYS A 120 67.28 38.60 1.51
N ASN A 121 66.45 38.64 2.56
CA ASN A 121 65.09 38.14 2.50
C ASN A 121 64.32 38.99 1.48
N TYR A 122 64.01 38.42 0.31
CA TYR A 122 63.24 39.12 -0.70
C TYR A 122 61.76 38.90 -0.46
N SER A 123 61.03 40.00 -0.34
CA SER A 123 59.59 39.95 -0.15
C SER A 123 58.91 40.96 -1.04
N ILE A 124 57.79 40.56 -1.62
CA ILE A 124 57.06 41.39 -2.60
C ILE A 124 55.56 41.09 -2.51
N ILE A 125 54.75 42.08 -2.88
CA ILE A 125 53.31 41.91 -3.04
C ILE A 125 53.05 41.19 -4.37
N TRP A 126 52.38 40.05 -4.32
CA TRP A 126 51.95 39.31 -5.51
C TRP A 126 50.87 40.07 -6.26
N LYS A 127 51.09 40.37 -7.54
CA LYS A 127 50.21 41.20 -8.37
C LYS A 127 49.38 40.43 -9.38
N ALA A 128 49.72 39.16 -9.67
CA ALA A 128 48.97 38.39 -10.66
C ALA A 128 47.54 38.06 -10.17
N PRO A 129 46.55 37.99 -11.08
CA PRO A 129 45.21 37.51 -10.77
C PRO A 129 45.22 36.14 -10.09
N THR A 130 44.39 35.94 -9.06
CA THR A 130 44.29 34.66 -8.34
C THR A 130 42.85 34.18 -8.25
N LEU A 131 42.62 32.88 -8.44
CA LEU A 131 41.32 32.24 -8.18
C LEU A 131 41.00 32.24 -6.68
N ASP A 132 39.85 32.81 -6.31
CA ASP A 132 39.31 32.79 -4.95
C ASP A 132 38.36 31.61 -4.78
N ILE A 133 38.92 30.44 -4.49
CA ILE A 133 38.14 29.21 -4.36
C ILE A 133 38.76 28.31 -3.29
N ASN A 134 37.88 27.66 -2.52
CA ASN A 134 38.26 26.67 -1.52
C ASN A 134 38.65 25.34 -2.19
N ASP A 135 39.70 24.68 -1.69
CA ASP A 135 40.18 23.40 -2.23
C ASP A 135 39.15 22.24 -2.10
N ASN A 136 38.14 22.39 -1.23
CA ASN A 136 37.04 21.44 -1.05
C ASN A 136 35.72 22.10 -1.39
N MET A 137 35.03 21.55 -2.38
CA MET A 137 33.82 22.13 -2.93
C MET A 137 32.68 21.11 -2.93
N ILE A 138 31.63 21.40 -2.17
CA ILE A 138 30.40 20.61 -2.18
C ILE A 138 29.50 21.24 -3.23
N ILE A 139 29.25 20.54 -4.33
CA ILE A 139 28.35 21.02 -5.38
C ILE A 139 26.95 20.56 -5.05
N TYR A 140 26.01 21.52 -5.03
CA TYR A 140 24.60 21.23 -5.09
C TYR A 140 24.23 21.10 -6.57
N ASN A 141 23.66 19.96 -6.97
CA ASN A 141 23.42 19.58 -8.38
C ASN A 141 22.51 20.55 -9.19
N ASN A 142 22.08 21.68 -8.62
CA ASN A 142 21.06 22.54 -9.20
C ASN A 142 21.53 23.95 -9.61
N ASN A 143 22.75 24.37 -9.26
CA ASN A 143 23.24 25.74 -9.47
C ASN A 143 24.59 25.77 -10.19
N ASP A 144 24.84 26.87 -10.92
CA ASP A 144 26.14 27.16 -11.51
C ASP A 144 27.19 27.43 -10.42
N LEU A 145 28.43 27.09 -10.70
CA LEU A 145 29.54 27.34 -9.80
C LEU A 145 30.12 28.73 -10.04
N ASP A 146 29.77 29.65 -9.15
CA ASP A 146 30.30 31.01 -9.12
C ASP A 146 31.70 31.06 -8.49
N ILE A 147 32.65 31.66 -9.20
CA ILE A 147 34.05 31.79 -8.78
C ILE A 147 34.49 33.23 -8.92
N ASN A 148 35.07 33.79 -7.85
CA ASN A 148 35.66 35.11 -7.88
C ASN A 148 37.13 35.03 -8.28
N VAL A 149 37.61 36.09 -8.93
CA VAL A 149 39.02 36.30 -9.23
C VAL A 149 39.49 37.52 -8.45
N LEU A 150 40.48 37.33 -7.57
CA LEU A 150 41.11 38.42 -6.83
C LEU A 150 42.02 39.18 -7.79
N TYR A 151 41.50 40.28 -8.32
CA TYR A 151 42.25 41.21 -9.16
C TYR A 151 41.58 42.60 -9.13
N LYS A 152 42.38 43.67 -9.16
CA LYS A 152 41.86 45.04 -9.10
C LYS A 152 41.67 45.69 -10.47
N GLU A 153 42.26 45.11 -11.52
CA GLU A 153 42.17 45.62 -12.89
C GLU A 153 41.21 44.75 -13.71
N ASN A 154 40.98 45.14 -14.97
CA ASN A 154 40.11 44.39 -15.86
C ASN A 154 40.77 43.08 -16.34
N LEU A 155 39.97 42.02 -16.49
CA LEU A 155 40.37 40.69 -16.93
C LEU A 155 40.09 40.44 -18.42
N ILE A 156 40.04 41.49 -19.26
CA ILE A 156 39.93 41.33 -20.71
C ILE A 156 41.03 40.40 -21.25
N GLY A 157 40.62 39.40 -22.02
CA GLY A 157 41.51 38.40 -22.64
C GLY A 157 41.91 37.24 -21.72
N TYR A 158 41.43 37.23 -20.47
CA TYR A 158 41.54 36.06 -19.59
C TYR A 158 40.38 35.10 -19.83
N TYR A 159 40.66 33.82 -19.62
CA TYR A 159 39.69 32.74 -19.68
C TYR A 159 40.03 31.71 -18.61
N TYR A 160 39.11 30.79 -18.33
CA TYR A 160 39.34 29.69 -17.40
C TYR A 160 39.13 28.34 -18.07
N GLU A 161 39.78 27.34 -17.49
CA GLU A 161 39.64 25.95 -17.88
C GLU A 161 39.42 25.08 -16.65
N LEU A 162 38.43 24.20 -16.73
CA LEU A 162 38.22 23.11 -15.79
C LEU A 162 38.75 21.82 -16.42
N LEU A 163 39.65 21.13 -15.73
CA LEU A 163 40.27 19.91 -16.23
C LEU A 163 40.16 18.76 -15.23
N LYS A 164 40.13 17.54 -15.77
CA LYS A 164 40.26 16.29 -15.02
C LYS A 164 41.40 15.49 -15.62
N ASP A 165 42.41 15.16 -14.83
CA ASP A 165 43.57 14.37 -15.30
C ASP A 165 44.12 14.92 -16.64
N ASP A 166 44.34 16.24 -16.69
CA ASP A 166 44.75 17.03 -17.87
C ASP A 166 43.78 17.05 -19.07
N THR A 167 42.64 16.37 -19.00
CA THR A 167 41.57 16.45 -19.99
C THR A 167 40.70 17.67 -19.74
N LEU A 168 40.54 18.52 -20.76
CA LEU A 168 39.67 19.70 -20.70
C LEU A 168 38.19 19.28 -20.61
N ILE A 169 37.52 19.70 -19.54
CA ILE A 169 36.09 19.49 -19.32
C ILE A 169 35.29 20.68 -19.81
N TYR A 170 35.74 21.89 -19.46
CA TYR A 170 35.04 23.12 -19.79
C TYR A 170 36.00 24.30 -19.91
N LYS A 171 35.71 25.20 -20.85
CA LYS A 171 36.44 26.45 -21.07
C LYS A 171 35.43 27.60 -21.16
N GLY A 172 35.70 28.70 -20.49
CA GLY A 172 34.87 29.90 -20.56
C GLY A 172 35.69 31.18 -20.47
N ASP A 173 35.15 32.26 -21.03
CA ASP A 173 35.78 33.58 -21.00
C ASP A 173 35.48 34.33 -19.70
N ILE A 174 36.35 35.26 -19.33
CA ILE A 174 36.22 36.09 -18.14
C ILE A 174 36.10 37.54 -18.58
N PHE A 175 34.95 38.14 -18.27
CA PHE A 175 34.70 39.54 -18.58
C PHE A 175 34.83 40.45 -17.35
N ASN A 176 34.59 39.90 -16.16
CA ASN A 176 34.61 40.59 -14.88
C ASN A 176 35.42 39.80 -13.85
N ASN A 177 35.62 40.34 -12.65
CA ASN A 177 36.29 39.64 -11.53
C ASN A 177 35.50 38.46 -10.95
N LYS A 178 34.51 37.93 -11.69
CA LYS A 178 33.68 36.78 -11.35
C LYS A 178 33.29 36.05 -12.64
N PHE A 179 33.27 34.73 -12.60
CA PHE A 179 32.72 33.88 -13.66
C PHE A 179 31.94 32.70 -13.06
N SER A 180 31.15 32.03 -13.89
CA SER A 180 30.30 30.91 -13.47
C SER A 180 30.55 29.70 -14.37
N ILE A 181 30.82 28.53 -13.78
CA ILE A 181 30.85 27.26 -14.51
C ILE A 181 29.42 26.72 -14.55
N PRO A 182 28.81 26.51 -15.74
CA PRO A 182 27.42 26.08 -15.82
C PRO A 182 27.21 24.70 -15.19
N LYS A 183 26.08 24.53 -14.49
CA LYS A 183 25.77 23.32 -13.71
C LYS A 183 25.80 22.03 -14.54
N GLU A 184 25.47 22.08 -15.82
CA GLU A 184 25.48 20.92 -16.72
C GLU A 184 26.88 20.32 -16.92
N TYR A 185 27.94 21.12 -16.76
CA TYR A 185 29.33 20.64 -16.86
C TYR A 185 29.88 20.11 -15.54
N ILE A 186 29.23 20.38 -14.40
CA ILE A 186 29.74 20.08 -13.06
C ILE A 186 28.84 19.16 -12.22
N SER A 187 27.55 19.05 -12.53
CA SER A 187 26.55 18.28 -11.76
C SER A 187 26.80 16.77 -11.75
N THR A 188 27.56 16.25 -12.71
CA THR A 188 27.99 14.85 -12.79
C THR A 188 29.47 14.66 -12.50
N LEU A 189 30.17 15.71 -12.06
CA LEU A 189 31.59 15.63 -11.74
C LEU A 189 31.78 15.21 -10.28
N PHE A 190 32.72 14.29 -10.07
CA PHE A 190 33.13 13.84 -8.74
C PHE A 190 34.64 13.61 -8.72
N GLY A 191 35.27 13.92 -7.59
CA GLY A 191 36.70 13.76 -7.37
C GLY A 191 37.52 15.04 -7.56
N LYS A 192 38.81 14.87 -7.85
CA LYS A 192 39.77 15.97 -8.01
C LYS A 192 39.72 16.56 -9.41
N TYR A 193 39.67 17.88 -9.50
CA TYR A 193 39.76 18.65 -10.74
C TYR A 193 40.76 19.79 -10.58
N GLU A 194 41.33 20.22 -11.70
CA GLU A 194 42.17 21.40 -11.75
C GLU A 194 41.40 22.54 -12.43
N LEU A 195 41.28 23.67 -11.73
CA LEU A 195 40.77 24.91 -12.30
C LEU A 195 41.95 25.83 -12.60
N ARG A 196 42.08 26.24 -13.85
CA ARG A 196 43.14 27.11 -14.34
C ARG A 196 42.55 28.45 -14.77
N LEU A 197 43.20 29.53 -14.36
CA LEU A 197 43.01 30.87 -14.91
C LEU A 197 44.12 31.10 -15.94
N CYS A 198 43.74 31.41 -17.17
CA CYS A 198 44.63 31.50 -18.31
C CYS A 198 44.49 32.84 -19.04
N LYS A 199 45.52 33.19 -19.81
CA LYS A 199 45.52 34.30 -20.76
C LYS A 199 46.26 33.85 -22.02
N ASN A 200 45.73 34.20 -23.18
CA ASN A 200 46.44 34.03 -24.45
C ASN A 200 47.18 35.32 -24.79
N ILE A 201 48.45 35.20 -25.15
CA ILE A 201 49.26 36.29 -25.66
C ILE A 201 50.00 35.78 -26.89
N ASP A 202 49.71 36.36 -28.06
CA ASP A 202 50.27 35.97 -29.35
C ASP A 202 50.25 34.43 -29.59
N ASP A 203 49.08 33.83 -29.38
CA ASP A 203 48.81 32.38 -29.48
C ASP A 203 49.53 31.47 -28.47
N VAL A 204 50.29 32.04 -27.54
CA VAL A 204 50.89 31.31 -26.42
C VAL A 204 49.92 31.33 -25.23
N LYS A 205 49.52 30.13 -24.79
CA LYS A 205 48.70 29.94 -23.60
C LYS A 205 49.54 30.08 -22.34
N MET A 206 49.11 30.98 -21.46
CA MET A 206 49.74 31.21 -20.16
C MET A 206 48.80 30.80 -19.02
N ILE A 207 49.33 30.07 -18.04
CA ILE A 207 48.59 29.73 -16.81
C ILE A 207 48.98 30.72 -15.71
N VAL A 208 48.02 31.55 -15.32
CA VAL A 208 48.20 32.67 -14.41
C VAL A 208 47.91 32.26 -12.96
N SER A 209 46.88 31.46 -12.77
CA SER A 209 46.53 30.87 -11.48
C SER A 209 46.04 29.44 -11.67
N ARG A 210 46.25 28.59 -10.68
CA ARG A 210 45.69 27.24 -10.65
C ARG A 210 45.25 26.86 -9.24
N ARG A 211 44.18 26.08 -9.16
CA ARG A 211 43.64 25.51 -7.91
C ARG A 211 43.19 24.08 -8.15
N THR A 212 43.44 23.21 -7.19
CA THR A 212 42.86 21.87 -7.15
C THR A 212 41.55 21.95 -6.38
N ILE A 213 40.45 21.58 -7.01
CA ILE A 213 39.14 21.52 -6.36
C ILE A 213 38.71 20.07 -6.21
N ASN A 214 38.31 19.68 -5.01
CA ASN A 214 37.62 18.41 -4.77
C ASN A 214 36.13 18.64 -4.89
N ILE A 215 35.50 18.05 -5.91
CA ILE A 215 34.07 18.06 -6.09
C ILE A 215 33.47 16.83 -5.40
N SER A 216 32.62 17.05 -4.41
CA SER A 216 31.85 16.01 -3.72
C SER A 216 30.36 16.31 -3.73
N VAL A 217 29.54 15.26 -3.70
CA VAL A 217 28.10 15.40 -3.44
C VAL A 217 27.86 15.71 -1.95
N PRO A 218 26.73 16.35 -1.60
CA PRO A 218 26.42 16.59 -0.20
C PRO A 218 26.17 15.28 0.54
N ASN A 219 26.47 15.27 1.85
CA ASN A 219 26.23 14.09 2.69
C ASN A 219 24.76 13.64 2.63
N ILE A 220 24.56 12.32 2.68
CA ILE A 220 23.22 11.75 2.77
C ILE A 220 22.63 12.05 4.14
N SER A 221 21.44 12.66 4.19
CA SER A 221 20.80 12.98 5.46
C SER A 221 20.36 11.71 6.22
N ASN A 222 20.25 11.79 7.54
CA ASN A 222 19.84 10.64 8.35
C ASN A 222 18.41 10.22 8.01
N ILE A 223 18.15 8.91 8.06
CA ILE A 223 16.80 8.36 7.90
C ILE A 223 16.03 8.51 9.21
N GLU A 224 14.80 9.02 9.11
CA GLU A 224 13.84 9.09 10.21
C GLU A 224 12.60 8.26 9.91
N MET A 225 12.18 7.43 10.87
CA MET A 225 11.10 6.47 10.65
C MET A 225 9.74 7.10 10.95
N ILE A 226 8.81 6.98 10.01
CA ILE A 226 7.39 7.26 10.23
C ILE A 226 6.71 6.00 10.79
N TYR A 227 6.90 4.86 10.12
CA TYR A 227 6.34 3.56 10.52
C TYR A 227 7.20 2.39 10.02
N PRO A 228 7.36 1.30 10.80
CA PRO A 228 6.95 1.15 12.18
C PRO A 228 7.82 1.99 13.14
N LYS A 229 7.25 2.40 14.27
CA LYS A 229 7.99 3.11 15.32
C LYS A 229 8.84 2.13 16.13
N ASN A 230 9.92 2.62 16.73
CA ASN A 230 10.78 1.77 17.57
C ASN A 230 9.98 1.21 18.77
N ASN A 231 10.13 -0.10 19.00
CA ASN A 231 9.41 -0.91 19.99
C ASN A 231 7.88 -0.89 19.84
N SER A 232 7.35 -0.57 18.65
CA SER A 232 5.92 -0.63 18.40
C SER A 232 5.40 -2.07 18.28
N LYS A 233 4.10 -2.22 18.52
CA LYS A 233 3.35 -3.46 18.25
C LYS A 233 2.56 -3.26 16.96
N ILE A 234 2.70 -4.21 16.04
CA ILE A 234 2.04 -4.19 14.73
C ILE A 234 0.91 -5.21 14.77
N GLU A 235 -0.31 -4.77 14.46
CA GLU A 235 -1.45 -5.66 14.27
C GLU A 235 -1.13 -6.73 13.23
N TRP A 236 -1.77 -7.89 13.32
CA TRP A 236 -1.53 -8.98 12.37
C TRP A 236 -2.19 -8.69 11.01
N ASP A 237 -1.72 -7.66 10.32
CA ASP A 237 -2.17 -7.22 9.01
C ASP A 237 -0.99 -6.67 8.18
N ASP A 238 -1.19 -6.60 6.87
CA ASP A 238 -0.18 -6.05 5.96
C ASP A 238 0.08 -4.57 6.32
N PHE A 239 1.34 -4.15 6.27
CA PHE A 239 1.71 -2.80 6.68
C PHE A 239 2.80 -2.20 5.79
N LYS A 240 2.88 -0.88 5.79
CA LYS A 240 3.83 -0.13 4.98
C LYS A 240 4.95 0.42 5.84
N ILE A 241 6.18 0.07 5.50
CA ILE A 241 7.36 0.77 6.01
C ILE A 241 7.37 2.15 5.38
N GLU A 242 7.52 3.20 6.18
CA GLU A 242 7.54 4.59 5.74
C GLU A 242 8.58 5.39 6.52
N PHE A 243 9.33 6.22 5.82
CA PHE A 243 10.41 7.01 6.42
C PHE A 243 10.67 8.32 5.64
N THR A 244 11.38 9.25 6.28
CA THR A 244 11.87 10.50 5.71
C THR A 244 13.40 10.57 5.81
N GLY A 245 13.99 11.66 5.32
CA GLY A 245 15.44 11.83 5.23
C GLY A 245 16.04 10.99 4.10
N GLY A 246 17.35 10.74 4.17
CA GLY A 246 18.11 10.17 3.05
C GLY A 246 18.14 11.09 1.83
N ASP A 247 18.17 12.40 2.06
CA ASP A 247 18.33 13.40 1.01
C ASP A 247 19.69 13.20 0.32
N ASN A 248 19.77 13.46 -0.97
CA ASN A 248 20.93 13.13 -1.83
C ASN A 248 21.19 11.62 -2.03
N ALA A 249 20.32 10.73 -1.53
CA ALA A 249 20.38 9.31 -1.86
C ALA A 249 19.57 8.99 -3.12
N VAL A 250 19.96 7.91 -3.81
CA VAL A 250 19.26 7.35 -4.96
C VAL A 250 18.57 6.04 -4.61
N ASN A 251 19.19 5.24 -3.72
CA ASN A 251 18.66 3.93 -3.34
C ASN A 251 18.56 3.77 -1.83
N TYR A 252 17.58 3.00 -1.39
CA TYR A 252 17.41 2.57 -0.01
C TYR A 252 17.48 1.05 0.07
N TYR A 253 18.12 0.54 1.11
CA TYR A 253 18.29 -0.88 1.34
C TYR A 253 17.66 -1.28 2.67
N LEU A 254 16.77 -2.28 2.61
CA LEU A 254 16.01 -2.75 3.74
C LEU A 254 16.44 -4.15 4.12
N THR A 255 16.79 -4.33 5.39
CA THR A 255 17.04 -5.63 5.98
C THR A 255 16.07 -5.84 7.13
N LEU A 256 15.25 -6.89 7.03
CA LEU A 256 14.28 -7.27 8.05
C LEU A 256 14.66 -8.63 8.62
N THR A 257 14.96 -8.66 9.91
CA THR A 257 15.53 -9.84 10.58
C THR A 257 14.65 -10.25 11.76
N ASN A 258 14.40 -11.54 11.90
CA ASN A 258 13.67 -12.07 13.06
C ASN A 258 14.58 -12.20 14.30
N SER A 259 14.00 -12.57 15.45
CA SER A 259 14.74 -12.77 16.71
C SER A 259 15.90 -13.78 16.65
N ASN A 260 15.88 -14.69 15.68
CA ASN A 260 16.89 -15.75 15.54
C ASN A 260 17.99 -15.37 14.52
N GLY A 261 17.99 -14.13 14.03
CA GLY A 261 18.95 -13.67 13.02
C GLY A 261 18.60 -14.07 11.58
N LYS A 262 17.48 -14.77 11.33
CA LYS A 262 17.05 -15.08 9.96
C LYS A 262 16.54 -13.81 9.29
N LYS A 263 17.15 -13.47 8.15
CA LYS A 263 16.71 -12.40 7.28
C LYS A 263 15.47 -12.83 6.48
N ILE A 264 14.44 -11.99 6.54
CA ILE A 264 13.16 -12.13 5.81
C ILE A 264 13.21 -11.24 4.57
N LEU A 265 13.81 -10.05 4.74
CA LEU A 265 14.31 -9.21 3.66
C LEU A 265 15.81 -9.09 3.88
N ASP A 266 16.59 -9.36 2.84
CA ASP A 266 18.05 -9.17 2.87
C ASP A 266 18.43 -8.13 1.83
N ASN A 267 18.92 -6.98 2.32
CA ASN A 267 19.40 -5.88 1.48
C ASN A 267 18.45 -5.52 0.32
N LYS A 268 17.14 -5.54 0.60
CA LYS A 268 16.11 -5.29 -0.41
C LYS A 268 16.22 -3.85 -0.87
N LYS A 269 16.66 -3.66 -2.12
CA LYS A 269 16.75 -2.35 -2.77
C LYS A 269 15.36 -1.81 -3.10
N ILE A 270 15.11 -0.56 -2.75
CA ILE A 270 13.94 0.24 -3.15
C ILE A 270 14.37 1.65 -3.54
N ASN A 271 13.55 2.33 -4.34
CA ASN A 271 13.79 3.71 -4.75
C ASN A 271 12.82 4.70 -4.08
N ASP A 272 11.66 4.21 -3.65
CA ASP A 272 10.69 5.00 -2.90
C ASP A 272 11.00 4.98 -1.40
N LYS A 273 10.55 6.00 -0.67
CA LYS A 273 10.70 6.06 0.80
C LYS A 273 9.66 5.20 1.54
N ASN A 274 9.17 4.15 0.87
CA ASN A 274 8.20 3.24 1.43
C ASN A 274 8.26 1.83 0.83
N TYR A 275 7.79 0.84 1.60
CA TYR A 275 7.76 -0.56 1.17
C TYR A 275 6.66 -1.34 1.88
N GLU A 276 5.83 -2.05 1.13
CA GLU A 276 4.77 -2.91 1.68
C GLU A 276 5.32 -4.26 2.16
N VAL A 277 5.03 -4.59 3.42
CA VAL A 277 5.37 -5.86 4.04
C VAL A 277 4.09 -6.69 4.18
N LEU A 278 4.06 -7.83 3.49
CA LEU A 278 2.99 -8.81 3.65
C LEU A 278 3.17 -9.55 5.00
N ILE A 279 2.16 -9.50 5.86
CA ILE A 279 2.24 -10.04 7.23
C ILE A 279 2.44 -11.55 7.23
N ASN A 280 1.97 -12.24 6.18
CA ASN A 280 2.10 -13.68 6.01
C ASN A 280 3.56 -14.16 5.83
N LYS A 281 4.51 -13.25 5.57
CA LYS A 281 5.96 -13.55 5.57
C LYS A 281 6.55 -13.54 6.98
N LEU A 282 5.81 -13.05 7.96
CA LEU A 282 6.18 -12.97 9.37
C LEU A 282 5.50 -14.09 10.17
N LYS A 283 5.67 -14.07 11.49
CA LYS A 283 5.11 -15.05 12.45
C LYS A 283 4.47 -14.31 13.62
N GLU A 284 3.33 -14.80 14.09
CA GLU A 284 2.55 -14.18 15.18
C GLU A 284 3.34 -14.08 16.48
N ASN A 285 3.15 -12.99 17.22
CA ASN A 285 3.79 -12.76 18.52
C ASN A 285 5.32 -12.93 18.49
N LYS A 286 5.97 -12.37 17.45
CA LYS A 286 7.42 -12.40 17.28
C LYS A 286 8.00 -11.01 17.10
N LYS A 287 9.25 -10.87 17.56
CA LYS A 287 10.03 -9.65 17.46
C LYS A 287 10.86 -9.65 16.19
N TYR A 288 10.96 -8.47 15.59
CA TYR A 288 11.71 -8.20 14.38
C TYR A 288 12.57 -6.95 14.54
N THR A 289 13.66 -6.92 13.80
CA THR A 289 14.54 -5.76 13.65
C THR A 289 14.55 -5.36 12.19
N LEU A 290 14.18 -4.11 11.91
CA LEU A 290 14.28 -3.51 10.59
C LEU A 290 15.44 -2.52 10.57
N GLU A 291 16.29 -2.67 9.57
CA GLU A 291 17.44 -1.81 9.28
C GLU A 291 17.25 -1.16 7.91
N ILE A 292 17.43 0.15 7.84
CA ILE A 292 17.35 0.92 6.59
C ILE A 292 18.63 1.72 6.40
N MET A 293 19.21 1.65 5.20
CA MET A 293 20.38 2.42 4.80
C MET A 293 20.11 3.08 3.44
N ALA A 294 20.39 4.38 3.34
CA ALA A 294 20.35 5.11 2.08
C ALA A 294 21.74 5.11 1.43
N SER A 295 21.78 5.18 0.10
CA SER A 295 23.03 5.21 -0.66
C SER A 295 22.93 6.11 -1.88
N ASN A 296 24.07 6.68 -2.28
CA ASN A 296 24.24 7.33 -3.55
C ASN A 296 25.31 6.58 -4.37
N PRO A 297 24.94 5.96 -5.51
CA PRO A 297 25.89 5.21 -6.32
C PRO A 297 26.93 6.11 -7.01
N LEU A 298 26.69 7.42 -7.13
CA LEU A 298 27.59 8.37 -7.80
C LEU A 298 28.93 8.52 -7.07
N ASP A 299 28.89 8.61 -5.73
CA ASP A 299 30.08 8.79 -4.90
C ASP A 299 30.30 7.63 -3.91
N LYS A 300 29.43 6.61 -3.96
CA LYS A 300 29.41 5.45 -3.05
C LYS A 300 29.16 5.81 -1.59
N SER A 301 28.64 7.01 -1.31
CA SER A 301 28.27 7.39 0.05
C SER A 301 27.06 6.59 0.54
N VAL A 302 27.01 6.39 1.85
CA VAL A 302 25.92 5.72 2.55
C VAL A 302 25.52 6.51 3.79
N SER A 303 24.24 6.48 4.14
CA SER A 303 23.77 7.04 5.41
C SER A 303 24.17 6.15 6.59
N LYS A 304 24.03 6.70 7.81
CA LYS A 304 23.95 5.84 9.00
C LYS A 304 22.77 4.87 8.86
N VAL A 305 22.96 3.64 9.33
CA VAL A 305 21.89 2.63 9.35
C VAL A 305 20.88 3.00 10.43
N LYS A 306 19.61 3.23 10.04
CA LYS A 306 18.51 3.39 10.99
C LYS A 306 17.99 2.02 11.38
N LYS A 307 18.03 1.71 12.67
CA LYS A 307 17.54 0.46 13.25
C LYS A 307 16.29 0.72 14.09
N ILE A 308 15.24 -0.04 13.84
CA ILE A 308 14.03 -0.09 14.66
C ILE A 308 13.71 -1.54 15.02
N ARG A 309 13.13 -1.73 16.19
CA ARG A 309 12.56 -3.01 16.62
C ARG A 309 11.05 -2.91 16.68
N PHE A 310 10.35 -3.99 16.36
CA PHE A 310 8.90 -4.07 16.52
C PHE A 310 8.49 -5.51 16.83
N GLU A 311 7.26 -5.68 17.28
CA GLU A 311 6.65 -6.97 17.58
C GLU A 311 5.33 -7.10 16.82
N THR A 312 5.11 -8.23 16.16
CA THR A 312 3.80 -8.52 15.56
C THR A 312 2.87 -9.11 16.60
N LEU A 313 1.60 -8.74 16.57
CA LEU A 313 0.58 -9.29 17.45
C LEU A 313 0.06 -10.65 16.97
N ASN A 314 -0.78 -11.28 17.77
CA ASN A 314 -1.53 -12.47 17.36
C ASN A 314 -2.61 -12.10 16.35
N LYS A 315 -2.96 -13.06 15.50
CA LYS A 315 -4.05 -12.98 14.55
C LYS A 315 -5.39 -12.87 15.29
N SER A 316 -6.06 -11.75 15.11
CA SER A 316 -7.35 -11.47 15.74
C SER A 316 -8.51 -12.19 15.01
N LYS A 317 -9.58 -12.46 15.75
CA LYS A 317 -10.82 -13.04 15.21
C LYS A 317 -11.77 -11.93 14.77
N THR A 318 -12.41 -12.08 13.61
CA THR A 318 -13.46 -11.15 13.17
C THR A 318 -14.65 -11.22 14.11
N LYS A 319 -15.35 -10.09 14.27
CA LYS A 319 -16.56 -9.99 15.07
C LYS A 319 -17.69 -10.75 14.40
N ASN A 320 -18.54 -11.37 15.21
CA ASN A 320 -19.68 -12.16 14.74
C ASN A 320 -20.62 -11.32 13.87
N VAL A 321 -21.38 -12.02 13.02
CA VAL A 321 -22.40 -11.39 12.19
C VAL A 321 -23.57 -11.00 13.08
N GLU A 322 -24.11 -9.81 12.88
CA GLU A 322 -25.29 -9.30 13.55
C GLU A 322 -26.41 -9.11 12.53
N SER A 323 -27.66 -9.18 13.00
CA SER A 323 -28.84 -8.88 12.18
C SER A 323 -29.52 -7.62 12.69
N ASN A 324 -30.06 -6.82 11.77
CA ASN A 324 -30.88 -5.66 12.11
C ASN A 324 -32.23 -6.03 12.76
N THR A 325 -32.62 -7.29 12.71
CA THR A 325 -33.92 -7.78 13.18
C THR A 325 -33.72 -8.94 14.14
N PRO A 326 -34.27 -8.90 15.37
CA PRO A 326 -34.23 -10.03 16.30
C PRO A 326 -34.84 -11.29 15.70
N ASN A 327 -34.37 -12.45 16.14
CA ASN A 327 -34.92 -13.75 15.76
C ASN A 327 -36.43 -13.87 16.06
N GLY A 328 -37.13 -14.65 15.25
CA GLY A 328 -38.55 -14.98 15.45
C GLY A 328 -39.46 -14.49 14.32
N ASN A 329 -40.64 -14.02 14.71
CA ASN A 329 -41.70 -13.65 13.77
C ASN A 329 -41.42 -12.28 13.13
N VAL A 330 -41.46 -12.23 11.80
CA VAL A 330 -41.22 -11.01 11.01
C VAL A 330 -42.31 -10.84 9.96
N THR A 331 -42.61 -9.62 9.52
CA THR A 331 -43.64 -9.44 8.47
C THR A 331 -43.23 -10.12 7.15
N TRP A 332 -44.22 -10.61 6.40
CA TRP A 332 -44.01 -11.21 5.09
C TRP A 332 -43.35 -10.22 4.15
N GLY A 333 -42.27 -10.66 3.49
CA GLY A 333 -41.44 -9.81 2.65
C GLY A 333 -40.48 -8.90 3.42
N LYS A 334 -40.35 -9.03 4.75
CA LYS A 334 -39.35 -8.30 5.54
C LYS A 334 -37.96 -8.54 4.97
N LEU A 335 -37.20 -7.45 4.84
CA LEU A 335 -35.79 -7.46 4.46
C LEU A 335 -34.91 -7.53 5.71
N ILE A 336 -34.13 -8.59 5.83
CA ILE A 336 -33.16 -8.82 6.91
C ILE A 336 -31.78 -8.36 6.43
N ALA A 337 -31.19 -7.41 7.16
CA ALA A 337 -29.86 -6.91 6.87
C ALA A 337 -28.83 -7.49 7.84
N LEU A 338 -27.72 -8.01 7.30
CA LEU A 338 -26.61 -8.56 8.06
C LEU A 338 -25.43 -7.57 8.10
N THR A 339 -24.76 -7.46 9.25
CA THR A 339 -23.59 -6.59 9.45
C THR A 339 -22.51 -7.29 10.29
N SER A 340 -21.29 -6.75 10.27
CA SER A 340 -20.22 -7.12 11.22
C SER A 340 -19.49 -5.86 11.64
N GLN A 341 -19.12 -5.78 12.92
CA GLN A 341 -18.33 -4.66 13.46
C GLN A 341 -16.86 -4.69 12.97
N THR A 342 -16.42 -5.78 12.35
CA THR A 342 -15.10 -5.82 11.73
C THR A 342 -15.12 -5.07 10.40
N LYS A 343 -14.44 -3.93 10.38
CA LYS A 343 -14.25 -3.11 9.19
C LYS A 343 -13.70 -3.95 8.03
N ASP A 344 -14.27 -3.79 6.84
CA ASP A 344 -13.89 -4.49 5.60
C ASP A 344 -14.09 -6.02 5.63
N ALA A 345 -14.81 -6.56 6.63
CA ALA A 345 -15.20 -7.96 6.64
C ALA A 345 -16.30 -8.23 5.60
N GLN A 346 -16.15 -9.33 4.88
CA GLN A 346 -17.17 -9.90 4.01
C GLN A 346 -18.01 -10.90 4.79
N ILE A 347 -19.32 -10.94 4.52
CA ILE A 347 -20.24 -11.87 5.19
C ILE A 347 -20.64 -12.95 4.19
N TYR A 348 -20.50 -14.21 4.58
CA TYR A 348 -20.94 -15.36 3.79
C TYR A 348 -22.04 -16.09 4.54
N TYR A 349 -23.10 -16.51 3.84
CA TYR A 349 -24.28 -17.09 4.48
C TYR A 349 -24.91 -18.24 3.69
N THR A 350 -25.73 -19.02 4.40
CA THR A 350 -26.60 -20.08 3.90
C THR A 350 -28.02 -19.82 4.41
N ILE A 351 -29.04 -20.32 3.72
CA ILE A 351 -30.47 -20.15 4.09
C ILE A 351 -31.20 -21.48 4.33
N ASP A 352 -30.51 -22.59 4.05
CA ASP A 352 -30.97 -23.97 4.19
C ASP A 352 -30.51 -24.60 5.51
N GLY A 353 -29.86 -23.83 6.39
CA GLY A 353 -29.31 -24.30 7.66
C GLY A 353 -27.95 -25.00 7.59
N SER A 354 -27.34 -25.15 6.41
CA SER A 354 -25.99 -25.71 6.25
C SER A 354 -24.92 -24.76 6.83
N GLU A 355 -23.76 -25.29 7.23
CA GLU A 355 -22.67 -24.47 7.79
C GLU A 355 -22.05 -23.55 6.72
N PRO A 356 -21.96 -22.23 6.95
CA PRO A 356 -21.43 -21.31 5.97
C PRO A 356 -19.91 -21.37 5.90
N SER A 357 -19.36 -21.14 4.71
CA SER A 357 -17.93 -21.03 4.43
C SER A 357 -17.68 -19.92 3.39
N THR A 358 -16.43 -19.67 3.02
CA THR A 358 -16.09 -18.75 1.93
C THR A 358 -16.60 -19.21 0.55
N ASN A 359 -17.06 -20.46 0.43
CA ASN A 359 -17.71 -20.97 -0.79
C ASN A 359 -19.23 -20.75 -0.78
N SER A 360 -19.80 -20.30 0.35
CA SER A 360 -21.23 -19.99 0.47
C SER A 360 -21.56 -18.65 -0.21
N THR A 361 -22.83 -18.27 -0.17
CA THR A 361 -23.30 -17.04 -0.82
C THR A 361 -22.71 -15.81 -0.13
N LEU A 362 -22.02 -14.95 -0.89
CA LEU A 362 -21.56 -13.64 -0.40
C LEU A 362 -22.77 -12.72 -0.21
N TYR A 363 -22.95 -12.20 1.00
CA TYR A 363 -23.99 -11.23 1.33
C TYR A 363 -23.68 -9.88 0.68
N LYS A 364 -24.60 -9.42 -0.19
CA LYS A 364 -24.53 -8.12 -0.89
C LYS A 364 -25.78 -7.27 -0.71
N GLU A 365 -26.93 -7.90 -0.50
CA GLU A 365 -28.23 -7.25 -0.36
C GLU A 365 -29.03 -7.90 0.76
N PRO A 366 -29.97 -7.18 1.41
CA PRO A 366 -30.84 -7.74 2.43
C PRO A 366 -31.64 -8.96 1.97
N ILE A 367 -31.80 -9.94 2.86
CA ILE A 367 -32.49 -11.21 2.56
C ILE A 367 -33.99 -11.02 2.79
N LYS A 368 -34.81 -11.29 1.76
CA LYS A 368 -36.27 -11.18 1.83
C LYS A 368 -36.90 -12.44 2.42
N ILE A 369 -37.70 -12.30 3.47
CA ILE A 369 -38.36 -13.43 4.16
C ILE A 369 -39.77 -13.67 3.62
N ASN A 370 -39.90 -14.69 2.78
CA ASN A 370 -41.18 -15.17 2.21
C ASN A 370 -41.46 -16.64 2.57
N SER A 371 -40.72 -17.21 3.51
CA SER A 371 -40.99 -18.54 4.07
C SER A 371 -40.21 -18.64 5.39
N ARG A 372 -40.47 -19.69 6.17
CA ARG A 372 -39.58 -20.02 7.28
C ARG A 372 -38.20 -20.30 6.73
N ILE A 373 -37.16 -19.68 7.29
CA ILE A 373 -35.77 -19.90 6.89
C ILE A 373 -34.84 -19.86 8.10
N ILE A 374 -33.69 -20.53 7.97
CA ILE A 374 -32.57 -20.45 8.91
C ILE A 374 -31.39 -19.85 8.15
N ILE A 375 -31.03 -18.61 8.49
CA ILE A 375 -29.83 -17.96 7.98
C ILE A 375 -28.67 -18.29 8.91
N LYS A 376 -27.64 -18.98 8.42
CA LYS A 376 -26.35 -19.08 9.12
C LYS A 376 -25.34 -18.21 8.42
N ALA A 377 -24.55 -17.45 9.16
CA ALA A 377 -23.58 -16.53 8.58
C ALA A 377 -22.24 -16.48 9.33
N ILE A 378 -21.16 -16.24 8.58
CA ILE A 378 -19.81 -15.95 9.09
C ILE A 378 -19.27 -14.65 8.49
N ALA A 379 -18.50 -13.92 9.28
CA ALA A 379 -17.69 -12.80 8.82
C ALA A 379 -16.26 -13.28 8.53
N VAL A 380 -15.71 -12.83 7.41
CA VAL A 380 -14.38 -13.19 6.92
C VAL A 380 -13.65 -11.93 6.50
N ARG A 381 -12.42 -11.75 6.99
CA ARG A 381 -11.52 -10.67 6.58
C ARG A 381 -10.12 -11.22 6.37
N LYS A 382 -9.44 -10.73 5.34
CA LYS A 382 -8.02 -11.04 5.08
C LYS A 382 -7.21 -10.82 6.35
N ASN A 383 -6.23 -11.70 6.59
CA ASN A 383 -5.32 -11.66 7.74
C ASN A 383 -6.01 -11.78 9.13
N MET A 384 -7.31 -12.10 9.22
CA MET A 384 -7.99 -12.41 10.48
C MET A 384 -8.52 -13.85 10.49
N ASN A 385 -8.84 -14.36 11.67
CA ASN A 385 -9.58 -15.62 11.81
C ASN A 385 -11.07 -15.33 11.60
N ASN A 386 -11.78 -16.23 10.91
CA ASN A 386 -13.22 -16.10 10.66
C ASN A 386 -14.00 -16.01 11.97
N SER A 387 -15.17 -15.39 11.95
CA SER A 387 -16.04 -15.31 13.13
C SER A 387 -16.58 -16.69 13.52
N GLU A 388 -17.25 -16.77 14.67
CA GLU A 388 -18.15 -17.92 14.88
C GLU A 388 -19.30 -17.87 13.90
N VAL A 389 -19.89 -19.03 13.62
CA VAL A 389 -21.15 -19.12 12.87
C VAL A 389 -22.26 -18.55 13.73
N THR A 390 -22.96 -17.55 13.20
CA THR A 390 -24.14 -16.98 13.85
C THR A 390 -25.40 -17.45 13.14
N GLU A 391 -26.39 -17.90 13.91
CA GLU A 391 -27.65 -18.45 13.40
C GLU A 391 -28.81 -17.46 13.63
N PHE A 392 -29.59 -17.23 12.58
CA PHE A 392 -30.81 -16.44 12.62
C PHE A 392 -32.00 -17.25 12.09
N LYS A 393 -33.08 -17.33 12.86
CA LYS A 393 -34.32 -18.04 12.51
C LYS A 393 -35.45 -17.05 12.34
N TYR A 394 -36.08 -17.09 11.16
CA TYR A 394 -37.20 -16.20 10.84
C TYR A 394 -38.42 -16.99 10.39
N SER A 395 -39.58 -16.58 10.89
CA SER A 395 -40.90 -17.06 10.47
C SER A 395 -41.72 -15.88 9.98
N PRO A 396 -42.15 -15.83 8.71
CA PRO A 396 -42.91 -14.70 8.22
C PRO A 396 -44.36 -14.74 8.71
N ILE A 397 -44.89 -13.56 9.07
CA ILE A 397 -46.30 -13.32 9.35
C ILE A 397 -46.91 -12.46 8.22
N ALA A 398 -48.03 -12.86 7.63
CA ALA A 398 -48.67 -12.16 6.51
C ALA A 398 -48.86 -10.65 6.78
N TYR A 399 -48.55 -9.82 5.77
CA TYR A 399 -48.74 -8.36 5.82
C TYR A 399 -50.23 -8.05 5.70
N GLY A 400 -50.85 -7.64 6.80
CA GLY A 400 -52.30 -7.44 6.86
C GLY A 400 -52.84 -7.27 8.29
N MET A 401 -52.07 -6.63 9.18
CA MET A 401 -52.63 -6.08 10.42
C MET A 401 -53.27 -4.71 10.10
N GLY A 402 -54.29 -4.74 9.26
CA GLY A 402 -55.29 -3.69 9.16
C GLY A 402 -56.60 -4.28 9.64
N SER A 403 -56.95 -4.03 10.91
CA SER A 403 -58.33 -4.09 11.41
C SER A 403 -59.22 -5.29 11.03
N SER A 404 -58.72 -6.52 10.99
CA SER A 404 -59.58 -7.68 11.25
C SER A 404 -58.80 -8.82 11.88
N ASN A 405 -58.68 -8.79 13.22
CA ASN A 405 -58.64 -9.99 14.05
C ASN A 405 -59.95 -10.78 13.93
N SER A 406 -60.40 -11.02 12.69
CA SER A 406 -61.62 -11.76 12.46
C SER A 406 -61.26 -13.23 12.56
N TRP A 407 -61.39 -13.74 13.78
CA TRP A 407 -61.72 -15.15 14.01
C TRP A 407 -63.03 -15.53 13.29
N ALA A 408 -63.78 -14.54 12.81
CA ALA A 408 -64.98 -14.64 12.01
C ALA A 408 -64.68 -14.81 10.50
N PRO A 409 -65.62 -15.37 9.75
CA PRO A 409 -65.50 -15.58 8.31
C PRO A 409 -65.61 -14.26 7.54
N ILE A 410 -65.05 -14.23 6.33
CA ILE A 410 -65.34 -13.20 5.34
C ILE A 410 -66.59 -13.65 4.60
N ALA A 411 -67.58 -12.78 4.42
CA ALA A 411 -68.72 -13.11 3.58
C ALA A 411 -68.33 -12.99 2.10
N LEU A 412 -68.48 -14.07 1.34
CA LEU A 412 -68.35 -14.03 -0.12
C LEU A 412 -69.75 -13.96 -0.73
N TYR A 413 -70.06 -12.80 -1.32
CA TYR A 413 -71.31 -12.53 -2.02
C TYR A 413 -71.03 -12.51 -3.52
N ASN A 414 -71.68 -13.39 -4.28
CA ASN A 414 -71.87 -13.25 -5.71
C ASN A 414 -73.35 -13.52 -6.02
N GLU A 415 -73.88 -12.81 -7.02
CA GLU A 415 -75.29 -12.90 -7.44
C GLU A 415 -75.69 -14.34 -7.80
N GLY A 416 -76.83 -14.80 -7.26
CA GLY A 416 -77.54 -16.01 -7.69
C GLY A 416 -77.45 -17.26 -6.80
N TYR A 417 -76.56 -17.34 -5.80
CA TYR A 417 -76.37 -18.57 -5.00
C TYR A 417 -76.03 -18.34 -3.53
N LEU A 418 -76.17 -19.39 -2.69
CA LEU A 418 -76.00 -19.37 -1.23
C LEU A 418 -74.75 -18.57 -0.81
N PRO A 419 -74.91 -17.43 -0.12
CA PRO A 419 -73.79 -16.69 0.44
C PRO A 419 -73.02 -17.56 1.42
N ILE A 420 -71.69 -17.66 1.26
CA ILE A 420 -70.87 -18.50 2.13
C ILE A 420 -70.10 -17.67 3.15
N ARG A 421 -69.96 -18.26 4.34
CA ARG A 421 -69.06 -17.79 5.41
C ARG A 421 -67.65 -18.34 5.15
N TYR A 422 -66.84 -17.59 4.41
CA TYR A 422 -65.53 -18.03 3.91
C TYR A 422 -64.40 -17.90 4.92
N TYR A 423 -63.57 -18.94 5.01
CA TYR A 423 -62.32 -18.94 5.76
C TYR A 423 -61.13 -19.26 4.85
N ASN A 424 -60.00 -18.58 5.08
CA ASN A 424 -58.75 -18.81 4.38
C ASN A 424 -57.67 -19.22 5.37
N GLN A 425 -57.08 -20.40 5.15
CA GLN A 425 -56.13 -21.02 6.07
C GLN A 425 -54.84 -20.20 6.23
N ARG A 426 -54.49 -19.35 5.24
CA ARG A 426 -53.23 -18.58 5.20
C ARG A 426 -53.37 -17.16 5.72
N THR A 427 -54.59 -16.61 5.79
CA THR A 427 -54.79 -15.20 6.12
C THR A 427 -55.61 -14.96 7.39
N GLY A 428 -56.33 -15.97 7.92
CA GLY A 428 -57.05 -15.82 9.18
C GLY A 428 -56.13 -15.74 10.41
N GLY A 429 -56.64 -15.15 11.50
CA GLY A 429 -55.91 -15.08 12.79
C GLY A 429 -55.52 -16.45 13.38
N TYR A 430 -56.19 -17.51 12.92
CA TYR A 430 -55.93 -18.92 13.26
C TYR A 430 -54.80 -19.56 12.45
N SER A 431 -54.27 -18.90 11.41
CA SER A 431 -53.32 -19.50 10.47
C SER A 431 -52.03 -20.02 11.11
N TYR A 432 -51.60 -19.44 12.24
CA TYR A 432 -50.41 -19.85 12.99
C TYR A 432 -50.69 -20.84 14.13
N ASN A 433 -51.95 -21.20 14.39
CA ASN A 433 -52.25 -22.25 15.35
C ASN A 433 -51.63 -23.57 14.89
N THR A 434 -51.12 -24.33 15.86
CA THR A 434 -50.50 -25.63 15.61
C THR A 434 -51.48 -26.57 14.92
N TYR A 435 -50.99 -27.25 13.89
CA TYR A 435 -51.70 -28.30 13.18
C TYR A 435 -50.98 -29.61 13.45
N GLY A 436 -51.58 -30.45 14.30
CA GLY A 436 -51.04 -31.73 14.77
C GLY A 436 -50.56 -31.68 16.23
N PRO A 437 -50.00 -32.78 16.75
CA PRO A 437 -49.62 -32.87 18.17
C PRO A 437 -48.51 -31.88 18.52
N VAL A 438 -48.43 -31.47 19.79
CA VAL A 438 -47.60 -30.35 20.30
C VAL A 438 -46.09 -30.45 19.98
N ASN A 439 -45.60 -31.63 19.56
CA ASN A 439 -44.20 -31.91 19.22
C ASN A 439 -44.00 -32.41 17.77
N ASN A 440 -44.77 -31.88 16.80
CA ASN A 440 -44.69 -32.37 15.42
C ASN A 440 -43.80 -31.54 14.50
N ASP A 441 -42.56 -31.99 14.28
CA ASP A 441 -41.62 -31.38 13.34
C ASP A 441 -41.89 -31.77 11.87
N TRP A 442 -43.16 -31.66 11.44
CA TRP A 442 -43.55 -32.01 10.06
C TRP A 442 -43.06 -30.98 9.03
N ASP A 443 -42.64 -29.79 9.45
CA ASP A 443 -42.09 -28.75 8.58
C ASP A 443 -40.64 -28.40 8.96
N SER A 444 -39.70 -29.25 8.54
CA SER A 444 -38.25 -29.00 8.61
C SER A 444 -37.74 -28.48 9.97
N GLY A 445 -38.21 -29.10 11.07
CA GLY A 445 -37.83 -28.71 12.44
C GLY A 445 -38.69 -27.61 13.06
N PHE A 446 -39.85 -27.30 12.47
CA PHE A 446 -40.87 -26.43 13.05
C PHE A 446 -42.22 -27.14 13.16
N PRO A 447 -43.07 -26.77 14.15
CA PRO A 447 -44.44 -27.22 14.23
C PRO A 447 -45.24 -26.89 12.97
N ALA A 448 -45.98 -27.88 12.46
CA ALA A 448 -46.97 -27.66 11.41
C ALA A 448 -48.07 -26.71 11.91
N THR A 449 -48.66 -25.95 10.98
CA THR A 449 -49.67 -24.92 11.27
C THR A 449 -50.89 -25.05 10.38
N ILE A 450 -52.00 -24.41 10.75
CA ILE A 450 -53.19 -24.36 9.90
C ILE A 450 -52.88 -23.76 8.52
N ALA A 451 -51.99 -22.77 8.43
CA ALA A 451 -51.55 -22.20 7.16
C ALA A 451 -50.90 -23.23 6.22
N SER A 452 -50.14 -24.17 6.77
CA SER A 452 -49.38 -25.15 5.99
C SER A 452 -50.19 -26.40 5.67
N HIS A 453 -51.03 -26.88 6.59
CA HIS A 453 -51.68 -28.20 6.48
C HIS A 453 -53.21 -28.19 6.69
N GLY A 454 -53.80 -27.06 7.08
CA GLY A 454 -55.17 -26.95 7.59
C GLY A 454 -56.30 -26.87 6.57
N CYS A 455 -56.09 -27.29 5.31
CA CYS A 455 -57.12 -27.18 4.27
C CYS A 455 -58.43 -27.87 4.62
N GLY A 456 -58.37 -29.04 5.27
CA GLY A 456 -59.56 -29.79 5.68
C GLY A 456 -60.40 -29.07 6.74
N PRO A 457 -59.84 -28.74 7.92
CA PRO A 457 -60.55 -27.98 8.95
C PRO A 457 -61.05 -26.63 8.47
N THR A 458 -60.33 -25.93 7.60
CA THR A 458 -60.77 -24.65 7.03
C THR A 458 -61.93 -24.82 6.04
N ALA A 459 -61.91 -25.86 5.21
CA ALA A 459 -63.04 -26.20 4.33
C ALA A 459 -64.30 -26.53 5.15
N LEU A 460 -64.16 -27.35 6.21
CA LEU A 460 -65.27 -27.67 7.12
C LEU A 460 -65.82 -26.46 7.86
N ALA A 461 -64.94 -25.57 8.33
CA ALA A 461 -65.34 -24.33 8.97
C ALA A 461 -66.22 -23.50 8.03
N THR A 462 -65.85 -23.40 6.76
CA THR A 462 -66.64 -22.71 5.74
C THR A 462 -68.01 -23.36 5.56
N VAL A 463 -68.06 -24.69 5.40
CA VAL A 463 -69.31 -25.43 5.17
C VAL A 463 -70.25 -25.36 6.36
N ILE A 464 -69.77 -25.72 7.55
CA ILE A 464 -70.59 -25.79 8.77
C ILE A 464 -71.08 -24.39 9.14
N SER A 465 -70.22 -23.39 9.04
CA SER A 465 -70.63 -22.03 9.40
C SER A 465 -71.71 -21.49 8.48
N THR A 466 -71.63 -21.84 7.20
CA THR A 466 -72.65 -21.46 6.22
C THR A 466 -73.98 -22.18 6.50
N LEU A 467 -73.96 -23.51 6.64
CA LEU A 467 -75.19 -24.30 6.81
C LEU A 467 -75.84 -24.14 8.18
N THR A 468 -75.10 -23.76 9.23
CA THR A 468 -75.66 -23.56 10.57
C THR A 468 -75.88 -22.11 10.92
N GLU A 469 -75.40 -21.19 10.09
CA GLU A 469 -75.37 -19.74 10.32
C GLU A 469 -74.62 -19.35 11.62
N LYS A 470 -73.73 -20.22 12.11
CA LYS A 470 -72.88 -20.01 13.30
C LYS A 470 -71.42 -19.92 12.89
N ASP A 471 -70.67 -18.96 13.41
CA ASP A 471 -69.24 -18.83 13.09
C ASP A 471 -68.41 -19.91 13.80
N ILE A 472 -68.03 -20.95 13.06
CA ILE A 472 -67.19 -22.04 13.55
C ILE A 472 -65.76 -21.85 13.02
N ASN A 473 -64.84 -21.57 13.93
CA ASN A 473 -63.47 -21.22 13.59
C ASN A 473 -62.61 -22.44 13.17
N PRO A 474 -61.77 -22.33 12.13
CA PRO A 474 -60.85 -23.39 11.72
C PRO A 474 -59.92 -23.93 12.83
N ALA A 475 -59.49 -23.09 13.77
CA ALA A 475 -58.69 -23.51 14.93
C ALA A 475 -59.46 -24.48 15.84
N THR A 476 -60.75 -24.25 16.06
CA THR A 476 -61.59 -25.14 16.87
C THR A 476 -61.75 -26.52 16.21
N ILE A 477 -61.94 -26.53 14.89
CA ILE A 477 -62.02 -27.78 14.14
C ILE A 477 -60.66 -28.48 14.13
N THR A 478 -59.58 -27.73 13.95
CA THR A 478 -58.20 -28.26 13.95
C THR A 478 -57.85 -28.90 15.29
N ASP A 479 -58.10 -28.22 16.40
CA ASP A 479 -57.84 -28.75 17.75
C ASP A 479 -58.60 -30.06 17.97
N TRP A 480 -59.88 -30.10 17.60
CA TRP A 480 -60.67 -31.32 17.70
C TRP A 480 -60.14 -32.43 16.78
N ALA A 481 -59.85 -32.10 15.52
CA ALA A 481 -59.35 -33.05 14.53
C ALA A 481 -58.03 -33.68 15.00
N CYS A 482 -57.11 -32.87 15.53
CA CYS A 482 -55.81 -33.36 15.97
C CYS A 482 -55.92 -34.21 17.24
N LYS A 483 -56.80 -33.86 18.18
CA LYS A 483 -57.11 -34.69 19.37
C LYS A 483 -57.74 -36.04 19.03
N ASN A 484 -58.37 -36.16 17.86
CA ASN A 484 -59.02 -37.39 17.38
C ASN A 484 -58.22 -38.03 16.23
N GLU A 485 -56.92 -37.71 16.12
CA GLU A 485 -55.99 -38.35 15.17
C GLU A 485 -56.35 -38.19 13.68
N TYR A 486 -57.11 -37.14 13.34
CA TYR A 486 -57.46 -36.82 11.95
C TYR A 486 -56.47 -35.84 11.27
N CYS A 487 -55.54 -35.26 12.04
CA CYS A 487 -54.43 -34.46 11.52
C CYS A 487 -53.24 -35.37 11.18
N THR A 488 -52.69 -35.27 9.97
CA THR A 488 -51.54 -36.07 9.50
C THR A 488 -50.43 -35.17 8.95
N PRO A 489 -49.20 -35.71 8.79
CA PRO A 489 -48.10 -34.98 8.14
C PRO A 489 -48.42 -34.52 6.71
N THR A 490 -49.38 -35.14 6.04
CA THR A 490 -49.72 -34.83 4.63
C THR A 490 -51.02 -34.03 4.48
N GLY A 491 -51.62 -33.60 5.59
CA GLY A 491 -52.90 -32.89 5.61
C GLY A 491 -53.94 -33.61 6.47
N THR A 492 -55.21 -33.56 6.07
CA THR A 492 -56.34 -34.00 6.90
C THR A 492 -56.94 -35.30 6.38
N LEU A 493 -57.22 -36.26 7.27
CA LEU A 493 -57.94 -37.49 6.91
C LEU A 493 -59.38 -37.17 6.50
N GLY A 494 -59.85 -37.78 5.41
CA GLY A 494 -61.24 -37.61 4.94
C GLY A 494 -62.28 -38.03 5.97
N LYS A 495 -61.91 -38.90 6.92
CA LYS A 495 -62.77 -39.28 8.04
C LYS A 495 -63.29 -38.07 8.83
N LEU A 496 -62.52 -36.99 8.92
CA LEU A 496 -62.96 -35.74 9.55
C LEU A 496 -64.24 -35.19 8.91
N MET A 497 -64.33 -35.26 7.57
CA MET A 497 -65.47 -34.78 6.79
C MET A 497 -66.75 -35.56 7.10
N GLU A 498 -66.64 -36.84 7.47
CA GLU A 498 -67.78 -37.70 7.79
C GLU A 498 -68.30 -37.51 9.21
N VAL A 499 -67.41 -37.21 10.16
CA VAL A 499 -67.74 -37.27 11.59
C VAL A 499 -67.99 -35.89 12.21
N TYR A 500 -67.28 -34.85 11.75
CA TYR A 500 -67.37 -33.54 12.38
C TYR A 500 -68.71 -32.82 12.11
N PRO A 501 -69.26 -32.82 10.87
CA PRO A 501 -70.54 -32.16 10.61
C PRO A 501 -71.71 -32.71 11.43
N LYS A 502 -71.69 -34.00 11.77
CA LYS A 502 -72.74 -34.66 12.58
C LYS A 502 -72.92 -34.03 13.96
N LYS A 503 -71.86 -33.40 14.51
CA LYS A 503 -71.95 -32.65 15.78
C LYS A 503 -72.89 -31.45 15.71
N TYR A 504 -73.15 -30.97 14.49
CA TYR A 504 -74.01 -29.84 14.19
C TYR A 504 -75.33 -30.28 13.56
N GLN A 505 -75.70 -31.56 13.73
CA GLN A 505 -76.93 -32.16 13.16
C GLN A 505 -76.99 -32.15 11.63
N LEU A 506 -75.86 -31.90 10.96
CA LEU A 506 -75.77 -31.93 9.50
C LEU A 506 -75.66 -33.37 9.00
N SER A 507 -76.33 -33.65 7.89
CA SER A 507 -76.20 -34.93 7.17
C SER A 507 -74.95 -34.91 6.28
N VAL A 508 -74.27 -36.07 6.16
CA VAL A 508 -73.08 -36.22 5.31
C VAL A 508 -73.25 -37.46 4.42
N GLN A 509 -73.02 -37.28 3.13
CA GLN A 509 -73.02 -38.35 2.14
C GLN A 509 -71.70 -38.35 1.38
N TYR A 510 -70.97 -39.46 1.45
CA TYR A 510 -69.80 -39.69 0.61
C TYR A 510 -70.24 -40.07 -0.81
N VAL A 511 -69.62 -39.45 -1.81
CA VAL A 511 -69.94 -39.68 -3.22
C VAL A 511 -68.64 -39.93 -3.98
N THR A 512 -68.59 -41.07 -4.69
CA THR A 512 -67.48 -41.41 -5.58
C THR A 512 -67.57 -40.66 -6.90
N LYS A 513 -66.53 -40.77 -7.73
CA LYS A 513 -66.50 -40.15 -9.06
C LYS A 513 -67.69 -40.54 -9.94
N ASP A 514 -68.15 -41.78 -9.86
CA ASP A 514 -69.28 -42.32 -10.63
C ASP A 514 -70.64 -41.72 -10.21
N GLY A 515 -70.72 -41.14 -9.00
CA GLY A 515 -71.90 -40.44 -8.50
C GLY A 515 -71.89 -38.93 -8.79
N SER A 516 -71.02 -38.44 -9.68
CA SER A 516 -70.83 -37.01 -9.91
C SER A 516 -72.06 -36.25 -10.41
N ASP A 517 -73.01 -36.92 -11.08
CA ASP A 517 -74.30 -36.31 -11.44
C ASP A 517 -75.09 -35.87 -10.20
N ARG A 518 -75.03 -36.66 -9.12
CA ARG A 518 -75.64 -36.28 -7.84
C ARG A 518 -74.97 -35.02 -7.26
N VAL A 519 -73.65 -34.90 -7.39
CA VAL A 519 -72.93 -33.69 -6.97
C VAL A 519 -73.42 -32.47 -7.76
N LYS A 520 -73.59 -32.60 -9.09
CA LYS A 520 -74.13 -31.51 -9.92
C LYS A 520 -75.55 -31.13 -9.50
N GLU A 521 -76.45 -32.11 -9.32
CA GLU A 521 -77.82 -31.85 -8.90
C GLU A 521 -77.89 -31.19 -7.52
N THR A 522 -77.08 -31.66 -6.57
CA THR A 522 -76.98 -31.06 -5.23
C THR A 522 -76.49 -29.60 -5.28
N LEU A 523 -75.55 -29.27 -6.15
CA LEU A 523 -75.05 -27.89 -6.28
C LEU A 523 -76.10 -26.91 -6.84
N LYS A 524 -77.21 -27.40 -7.41
CA LYS A 524 -78.33 -26.57 -7.87
C LYS A 524 -79.28 -26.17 -6.74
N THR A 525 -79.38 -26.95 -5.66
CA THR A 525 -80.47 -26.80 -4.67
C THR A 525 -80.21 -25.78 -3.57
N GLN A 526 -79.00 -25.20 -3.46
CA GLN A 526 -78.60 -24.22 -2.43
C GLN A 526 -78.77 -24.66 -0.96
N GLU A 527 -79.23 -25.89 -0.71
CA GLU A 527 -79.46 -26.46 0.63
C GLU A 527 -78.25 -27.26 1.16
N SER A 528 -77.26 -27.47 0.29
CA SER A 528 -76.11 -28.32 0.53
C SER A 528 -74.83 -27.68 0.00
N LEU A 529 -73.71 -28.05 0.60
CA LEU A 529 -72.37 -27.73 0.12
C LEU A 529 -71.57 -29.02 -0.06
N VAL A 530 -70.58 -29.00 -0.96
CA VAL A 530 -69.77 -30.18 -1.27
C VAL A 530 -68.31 -29.91 -0.96
N ILE A 531 -67.65 -30.79 -0.21
CA ILE A 531 -66.19 -30.78 -0.07
C ILE A 531 -65.60 -31.76 -1.08
N ALA A 532 -64.70 -31.28 -1.93
CA ALA A 532 -63.96 -32.09 -2.90
C ALA A 532 -62.50 -32.28 -2.45
N SER A 533 -62.02 -33.52 -2.49
CA SER A 533 -60.61 -33.86 -2.26
C SER A 533 -59.85 -33.81 -3.58
N MET A 534 -59.01 -32.80 -3.76
CA MET A 534 -58.25 -32.56 -4.98
C MET A 534 -56.88 -33.24 -4.93
N GLY A 535 -56.55 -33.94 -6.01
CA GLY A 535 -55.21 -34.40 -6.30
C GLY A 535 -54.35 -33.33 -6.95
N LYS A 536 -53.15 -33.74 -7.37
CA LYS A 536 -52.20 -32.86 -8.06
C LYS A 536 -52.81 -32.34 -9.36
N GLY A 537 -52.83 -31.03 -9.52
CA GLY A 537 -53.42 -30.34 -10.67
C GLY A 537 -53.48 -28.84 -10.49
N THR A 538 -54.54 -28.23 -11.02
CA THR A 538 -54.81 -26.79 -11.03
C THR A 538 -54.94 -26.21 -9.62
N PHE A 539 -55.56 -26.96 -8.70
CA PHE A 539 -55.84 -26.46 -7.35
C PHE A 539 -54.67 -26.63 -6.38
N THR A 540 -53.82 -27.65 -6.58
CA THR A 540 -52.71 -27.98 -5.68
C THR A 540 -51.61 -28.77 -6.38
N SER A 541 -50.36 -28.66 -5.90
CA SER A 541 -49.26 -29.51 -6.34
C SER A 541 -49.25 -30.89 -5.66
N THR A 542 -50.08 -31.09 -4.62
CA THR A 542 -50.10 -32.32 -3.80
C THR A 542 -51.54 -32.82 -3.52
N ALA A 543 -52.07 -32.57 -2.33
CA ALA A 543 -53.39 -32.92 -1.84
C ALA A 543 -54.05 -31.65 -1.32
N HIS A 544 -55.35 -31.45 -1.55
CA HIS A 544 -56.04 -30.24 -1.08
C HIS A 544 -57.54 -30.44 -0.99
N TYR A 545 -58.19 -29.89 0.04
CA TYR A 545 -59.64 -29.84 0.10
C TYR A 545 -60.14 -28.48 -0.38
N ILE A 546 -61.16 -28.49 -1.23
CA ILE A 546 -61.89 -27.27 -1.65
C ILE A 546 -63.38 -27.46 -1.41
N VAL A 547 -64.11 -26.35 -1.26
CA VAL A 547 -65.57 -26.36 -1.15
C VAL A 547 -66.18 -26.00 -2.50
N LEU A 548 -67.14 -26.78 -3.00
CA LEU A 548 -68.00 -26.44 -4.12
C LEU A 548 -69.31 -25.89 -3.55
N ARG A 549 -69.70 -24.71 -4.01
CA ARG A 549 -70.78 -23.91 -3.39
C ARG A 549 -71.91 -23.51 -4.33
N GLY A 550 -71.85 -23.94 -5.58
CA GLY A 550 -72.89 -23.71 -6.57
C GLY A 550 -72.42 -24.11 -7.96
N ILE A 551 -73.37 -24.31 -8.86
CA ILE A 551 -73.12 -24.59 -10.27
C ILE A 551 -74.06 -23.72 -11.12
N THR A 552 -73.51 -23.14 -12.19
CA THR A 552 -74.27 -22.35 -13.18
C THR A 552 -74.95 -23.28 -14.20
N GLU A 553 -75.87 -22.72 -14.99
CA GLU A 553 -76.55 -23.46 -16.07
C GLU A 553 -75.58 -23.99 -17.14
N ASP A 554 -74.46 -23.30 -17.37
CA ASP A 554 -73.38 -23.71 -18.28
C ASP A 554 -72.34 -24.63 -17.61
N ASN A 555 -72.69 -25.31 -16.51
CA ASN A 555 -71.85 -26.26 -15.78
C ASN A 555 -70.55 -25.69 -15.20
N LYS A 556 -70.49 -24.38 -14.91
CA LYS A 556 -69.37 -23.79 -14.17
C LYS A 556 -69.64 -23.80 -12.67
N VAL A 557 -68.66 -24.25 -11.93
CA VAL A 557 -68.71 -24.42 -10.48
C VAL A 557 -68.08 -23.21 -9.80
N LEU A 558 -68.80 -22.66 -8.83
CA LEU A 558 -68.23 -21.72 -7.88
C LEU A 558 -67.57 -22.50 -6.75
N ILE A 559 -66.37 -22.10 -6.37
CA ILE A 559 -65.62 -22.73 -5.28
C ILE A 559 -65.37 -21.77 -4.11
N ALA A 560 -64.99 -22.36 -2.99
CA ALA A 560 -64.33 -21.71 -1.87
C ALA A 560 -63.06 -22.49 -1.57
N ASP A 561 -61.93 -21.96 -2.02
CA ASP A 561 -60.60 -22.56 -1.84
C ASP A 561 -59.99 -22.02 -0.52
N PRO A 562 -59.72 -22.90 0.47
CA PRO A 562 -59.10 -22.51 1.73
C PRO A 562 -57.73 -21.84 1.59
N ASN A 563 -57.00 -22.10 0.50
CA ASN A 563 -55.66 -21.58 0.25
C ASN A 563 -55.64 -20.35 -0.68
N SER A 564 -56.72 -20.08 -1.42
CA SER A 564 -56.72 -19.03 -2.43
C SER A 564 -58.05 -18.29 -2.51
N LEU A 565 -58.06 -17.06 -2.00
CA LEU A 565 -59.20 -16.17 -2.17
C LEU A 565 -59.42 -15.83 -3.66
N GLU A 566 -58.35 -15.66 -4.43
CA GLU A 566 -58.45 -15.35 -5.86
C GLU A 566 -59.14 -16.48 -6.65
N LYS A 567 -58.73 -17.75 -6.45
CA LYS A 567 -59.43 -18.89 -7.08
C LYS A 567 -60.90 -19.01 -6.65
N SER A 568 -61.24 -18.52 -5.45
CA SER A 568 -62.61 -18.52 -4.91
C SER A 568 -63.52 -17.47 -5.57
N LYS A 569 -62.95 -16.50 -6.29
CA LYS A 569 -63.68 -15.48 -7.06
C LYS A 569 -63.95 -15.91 -8.51
N GLU A 570 -63.33 -17.01 -8.96
CA GLU A 570 -63.42 -17.51 -10.32
C GLU A 570 -64.48 -18.61 -10.49
N PHE A 571 -64.86 -18.88 -11.75
CA PHE A 571 -65.76 -19.95 -12.17
C PHE A 571 -64.96 -21.07 -12.83
N TRP A 572 -65.18 -22.30 -12.39
CA TRP A 572 -64.37 -23.46 -12.80
C TRP A 572 -65.19 -24.49 -13.57
N ASP A 573 -64.61 -25.12 -14.58
CA ASP A 573 -65.30 -26.19 -15.29
C ASP A 573 -65.52 -27.41 -14.38
N PHE A 574 -66.75 -27.94 -14.30
CA PHE A 574 -67.01 -29.13 -13.48
C PHE A 574 -66.15 -30.31 -13.94
N ASP A 575 -65.92 -30.46 -15.25
CA ASP A 575 -65.15 -31.57 -15.79
C ASP A 575 -63.67 -31.49 -15.39
N LEU A 576 -63.14 -30.27 -15.19
CA LEU A 576 -61.80 -30.07 -14.65
C LEU A 576 -61.73 -30.54 -13.18
N ILE A 577 -62.72 -30.19 -12.37
CA ILE A 577 -62.79 -30.64 -10.98
C ILE A 577 -62.91 -32.17 -10.92
N LEU A 578 -63.77 -32.75 -11.76
CA LEU A 578 -63.96 -34.19 -11.85
C LEU A 578 -62.70 -34.93 -12.32
N LYS A 579 -61.89 -34.30 -13.18
CA LYS A 579 -60.60 -34.83 -13.61
C LYS A 579 -59.58 -34.85 -12.48
N GLU A 580 -59.56 -33.83 -11.64
CA GLU A 580 -58.52 -33.62 -10.61
C GLU A 580 -58.91 -34.13 -9.22
N VAL A 581 -60.17 -34.47 -8.97
CA VAL A 581 -60.61 -35.06 -7.70
C VAL A 581 -59.94 -36.44 -7.48
N LYS A 582 -59.55 -36.71 -6.25
CA LYS A 582 -58.96 -37.98 -5.81
C LYS A 582 -59.68 -38.53 -4.58
N GLU A 583 -59.49 -39.81 -4.30
CA GLU A 583 -60.03 -40.40 -3.07
C GLU A 583 -59.50 -39.66 -1.82
N PRO A 584 -60.38 -39.26 -0.87
CA PRO A 584 -61.83 -39.48 -0.85
C PRO A 584 -62.61 -38.39 -1.60
N TYR A 585 -63.24 -38.76 -2.73
CA TYR A 585 -63.68 -37.86 -3.80
C TYR A 585 -64.51 -36.66 -3.34
N PHE A 586 -65.79 -36.87 -3.01
CA PHE A 586 -66.73 -35.82 -2.63
C PHE A 586 -67.46 -36.14 -1.34
N TYR A 587 -67.74 -35.11 -0.55
CA TYR A 587 -68.62 -35.16 0.61
C TYR A 587 -69.73 -34.11 0.45
N ILE A 588 -70.96 -34.58 0.26
CA ILE A 588 -72.15 -33.73 0.27
C ILE A 588 -72.56 -33.53 1.72
N ILE A 589 -72.69 -32.28 2.16
CA ILE A 589 -73.09 -31.91 3.51
C ILE A 589 -74.34 -31.03 3.42
N SER A 590 -75.40 -31.39 4.15
CA SER A 590 -76.71 -30.72 4.07
C SER A 590 -77.30 -30.47 5.46
N LYS A 591 -78.21 -29.49 5.55
CA LYS A 591 -79.04 -29.23 6.74
C LYS A 591 -79.83 -30.47 7.17
#